data_AF-W1YSC9-F1
#
_entry.id   AF-W1YSC9-F1
#
_cell.length_a   1.000
_cell.length_b   1.000
_cell.length_c   1.000
_cell.angle_alpha   90.00
_cell.angle_beta   90.00
_cell.angle_gamma   90.00
#
_symmetry.space_group_name_H-M   'P 1'
#
loop_
_entity.id
_entity.type
_entity.pdbx_description
1 polymer ?
#
loop_
_entity_poly.entity_id
_entity_poly.type
_entity_poly.pdbx_seq_one_letter_code
_entity_poly.pdbx_strand_id
1 'polypeptide(L)'
;ALSKALPHIRPVLDKAGIKVLDIIHFGGECTFSRGKEIAQMASVKDADFMFAVGGGKAMDTVKVVALELDDKPFFTIPTIASTCAATSEVAAVYTAEH
;
A
#
# COMPACT_ATOMS: atom_id res chain seq x y z
N ALA A 1 7.19 10.95 -0.26
CA ALA A 1 6.96 10.12 -1.46
C ALA A 1 5.60 10.42 -2.06
N LEU A 2 4.51 10.09 -1.36
CA LEU A 2 3.15 10.28 -1.84
C LEU A 2 2.81 11.71 -2.28
N SER A 3 3.22 12.74 -1.52
CA SER A 3 2.98 14.15 -1.89
C SER A 3 3.55 14.57 -3.26
N LYS A 4 4.60 13.90 -3.73
CA LYS A 4 5.19 14.14 -5.06
C LYS A 4 4.51 13.32 -6.15
N ALA A 5 4.04 12.12 -5.83
CA ALA A 5 3.41 11.22 -6.80
C ALA A 5 1.92 11.54 -7.02
N LEU A 6 1.21 11.94 -5.96
CA LEU A 6 -0.23 12.17 -5.99
C LEU A 6 -0.69 13.20 -7.05
N PRO A 7 0.00 14.33 -7.28
CA PRO A 7 -0.36 15.27 -8.36
C PRO A 7 -0.32 14.65 -9.76
N HIS A 8 0.49 13.61 -9.98
CA HIS A 8 0.57 12.89 -11.25
C HIS A 8 -0.43 11.73 -11.33
N ILE A 9 -0.69 11.06 -10.20
CA ILE A 9 -1.61 9.91 -10.14
C ILE A 9 -3.06 10.37 -10.20
N ARG A 10 -3.42 11.42 -9.45
CA ARG A 10 -4.82 11.82 -9.26
C ARG A 10 -5.55 12.13 -10.57
N PRO A 11 -5.00 12.91 -11.51
CA PRO A 11 -5.66 13.18 -12.78
C PRO A 11 -5.91 11.92 -13.63
N VAL A 12 -5.02 10.92 -13.53
CA VAL A 12 -5.16 9.65 -14.25
C VAL A 12 -6.29 8.82 -13.66
N LEU A 13 -6.38 8.75 -12.31
CA LEU A 13 -7.47 8.06 -11.63
C LEU A 13 -8.82 8.71 -11.93
N ASP A 14 -8.90 10.04 -11.86
CA ASP A 14 -10.13 10.79 -12.15
C ASP A 14 -10.59 10.55 -13.61
N LYS A 15 -9.65 10.59 -14.57
CA LYS A 15 -9.93 10.28 -15.99
C LYS A 15 -10.39 8.84 -16.20
N ALA A 16 -9.85 7.90 -15.43
CA ALA A 16 -10.26 6.49 -15.47
C ALA A 16 -11.58 6.21 -14.72
N GLY A 17 -12.18 7.22 -14.07
CA GLY A 17 -13.38 7.05 -13.25
C GLY A 17 -13.13 6.27 -11.94
N ILE A 18 -11.87 6.17 -11.51
CA ILE A 18 -11.50 5.45 -10.28
C ILE A 18 -11.69 6.39 -9.08
N LYS A 19 -12.63 6.05 -8.19
CA LYS A 19 -12.90 6.80 -6.97
C LYS A 19 -11.88 6.44 -5.88
N VAL A 20 -11.15 7.44 -5.40
CA VAL A 20 -10.27 7.28 -4.23
C VAL A 20 -11.11 7.39 -2.96
N LEU A 21 -11.20 6.29 -2.19
CA LEU A 21 -11.96 6.26 -0.93
C LEU A 21 -11.19 6.90 0.23
N ASP A 22 -9.87 6.75 0.25
CA ASP A 22 -9.02 7.24 1.34
C ASP A 22 -7.55 7.35 0.91
N ILE A 23 -6.77 8.11 1.68
CA ILE A 23 -5.32 8.23 1.54
C ILE A 23 -4.67 7.91 2.88
N ILE A 24 -4.06 6.72 2.97
CA ILE A 24 -3.45 6.23 4.20
C ILE A 24 -1.94 6.49 4.15
N HIS A 25 -1.45 7.34 5.04
CA HIS A 25 -0.02 7.61 5.14
C HIS A 25 0.70 6.48 5.88
N PHE A 26 1.68 5.87 5.20
CA PHE A 26 2.64 4.98 5.84
C PHE A 26 3.67 5.81 6.63
N GLY A 27 3.92 5.45 7.89
CA GLY A 27 4.77 6.23 8.80
C GLY A 27 5.51 5.43 9.87
N GLY A 28 5.71 4.12 9.67
CA GLY A 28 6.34 3.26 10.67
C GLY A 28 7.03 2.05 10.03
N GLU A 29 6.92 0.91 10.70
CA GLU A 29 7.48 -0.36 10.24
C GLU A 29 6.43 -1.25 9.57
N CYS A 30 6.88 -2.05 8.60
CA CYS A 30 6.05 -3.11 8.03
C CYS A 30 5.92 -4.22 9.08
N THR A 31 4.79 -4.29 9.77
CA THR A 31 4.51 -5.29 10.82
C THR A 31 3.15 -5.94 10.58
N PHE A 32 2.96 -7.17 11.06
CA PHE A 32 1.67 -7.85 10.98
C PHE A 32 0.56 -7.08 11.69
N SER A 33 0.84 -6.51 12.87
CA SER A 33 -0.13 -5.69 13.60
C SER A 33 -0.57 -4.49 12.78
N ARG A 34 0.36 -3.77 12.16
CA ARG A 34 0.03 -2.61 11.34
C ARG A 34 -0.76 -2.99 10.09
N GLY A 35 -0.39 -4.09 9.42
CA GLY A 35 -1.15 -4.62 8.29
C GLY A 35 -2.60 -4.93 8.68
N LYS A 36 -2.78 -5.62 9.82
CA LYS A 36 -4.12 -5.94 10.35
C LYS A 36 -4.93 -4.69 10.70
N GLU A 37 -4.33 -3.69 11.33
CA GLU A 37 -4.99 -2.40 11.62
C GLU A 37 -5.51 -1.73 10.34
N ILE A 38 -4.68 -1.65 9.31
CA ILE A 38 -5.05 -1.06 8.01
C ILE A 38 -6.17 -1.89 7.36
N ALA A 39 -6.06 -3.22 7.38
CA ALA A 39 -7.09 -4.11 6.85
C ALA A 39 -8.46 -3.96 7.55
N GLN A 40 -8.49 -3.48 8.80
CA GLN A 40 -9.75 -3.23 9.50
C GLN A 40 -10.45 -1.92 9.11
N MET A 41 -9.76 -0.99 8.43
CA MET A 41 -10.33 0.29 8.01
C MET A 41 -11.45 0.10 7.00
N ALA A 42 -12.59 0.79 7.20
CA ALA A 42 -13.75 0.68 6.31
C ALA A 42 -13.40 1.01 4.85
N SER A 43 -12.62 2.09 4.64
CA SER A 43 -12.16 2.49 3.30
C SER A 43 -11.34 1.42 2.58
N VAL A 44 -10.58 0.60 3.32
CA VAL A 44 -9.77 -0.49 2.77
C VAL A 44 -10.64 -1.73 2.49
N LYS A 45 -11.59 -2.03 3.36
CA LYS A 45 -12.56 -3.13 3.14
C LYS A 45 -13.48 -2.85 1.95
N ASP A 46 -13.92 -1.60 1.80
CA ASP A 46 -14.84 -1.17 0.75
C ASP A 46 -14.17 -0.94 -0.61
N ALA A 47 -12.83 -0.76 -0.65
CA ALA A 47 -12.10 -0.56 -1.90
C ALA A 47 -12.01 -1.85 -2.73
N ASP A 48 -12.14 -1.75 -4.05
CA ASP A 48 -11.94 -2.89 -4.96
C ASP A 48 -10.47 -3.34 -5.02
N PHE A 49 -9.54 -2.40 -4.86
CA PHE A 49 -8.10 -2.62 -4.88
C PHE A 49 -7.34 -1.49 -4.19
N MET A 50 -6.05 -1.68 -3.94
CA MET A 50 -5.17 -0.73 -3.27
C MET A 50 -4.00 -0.26 -4.14
N PHE A 51 -3.50 0.95 -3.91
CA PHE A 51 -2.22 1.43 -4.46
C PHE A 51 -1.20 1.64 -3.35
N ALA A 52 -0.03 1.02 -3.47
CA ALA A 52 1.11 1.28 -2.60
C ALA A 52 2.12 2.20 -3.28
N VAL A 53 2.27 3.41 -2.76
CA VAL A 53 3.17 4.43 -3.31
C VAL A 53 4.32 4.68 -2.33
N GLY A 54 5.55 4.36 -2.71
CA GLY A 54 6.71 4.58 -1.84
C GLY A 54 7.89 3.65 -2.11
N GLY A 55 8.65 3.37 -1.06
CA GLY A 55 9.73 2.36 -1.07
C GLY A 55 9.28 1.01 -0.54
N GLY A 56 10.24 0.11 -0.30
CA GLY A 56 9.96 -1.29 0.04
C GLY A 56 9.00 -1.52 1.20
N LYS A 57 9.17 -0.79 2.32
CA LYS A 57 8.27 -0.94 3.49
C LYS A 57 6.80 -0.64 3.18
N ALA A 58 6.51 0.34 2.31
CA ALA A 58 5.14 0.64 1.91
C ALA A 58 4.54 -0.47 1.03
N MET A 59 5.36 -1.05 0.14
CA MET A 59 4.95 -2.18 -0.71
C MET A 59 4.75 -3.45 0.09
N ASP A 60 5.66 -3.75 1.01
CA ASP A 60 5.54 -4.93 1.86
C ASP A 60 4.34 -4.79 2.81
N THR A 61 4.05 -3.58 3.29
CA THR A 61 2.83 -3.33 4.09
C THR A 61 1.57 -3.63 3.28
N VAL A 62 1.46 -3.20 2.02
CA VAL A 62 0.23 -3.50 1.24
C VAL A 62 0.07 -4.99 0.95
N LYS A 63 1.17 -5.74 0.80
CA LYS A 63 1.11 -7.21 0.66
C LYS A 63 0.52 -7.86 1.91
N VAL A 64 0.96 -7.42 3.09
CA VAL A 64 0.39 -7.92 4.36
C VAL A 64 -1.09 -7.56 4.46
N VAL A 65 -1.48 -6.34 4.09
CA VAL A 65 -2.91 -5.93 4.08
C VAL A 65 -3.73 -6.77 3.10
N ALA A 66 -3.20 -7.04 1.91
CA ALA A 66 -3.86 -7.87 0.90
C ALA A 66 -4.08 -9.31 1.40
N LEU A 67 -3.06 -9.89 2.04
CA LEU A 67 -3.14 -11.22 2.65
C LEU A 67 -4.22 -11.30 3.74
N GLU A 68 -4.34 -10.27 4.59
CA GLU A 68 -5.39 -10.19 5.63
C GLU A 68 -6.80 -10.03 5.04
N LEU A 69 -6.93 -9.69 3.75
CA LEU A 69 -8.19 -9.42 3.06
C LEU A 69 -8.48 -10.43 1.95
N ASP A 70 -8.01 -11.67 2.10
CA ASP A 70 -8.25 -12.78 1.17
C ASP A 70 -7.76 -12.45 -0.25
N ASP A 71 -6.47 -12.09 -0.35
CA ASP A 71 -5.77 -11.74 -1.60
C ASP A 71 -6.39 -10.57 -2.37
N LYS A 72 -6.83 -9.53 -1.64
CA LYS A 72 -7.35 -8.31 -2.25
C LYS A 72 -6.33 -7.68 -3.23
N PRO A 73 -6.74 -7.37 -4.49
CA PRO A 73 -5.81 -6.84 -5.48
C PRO A 73 -5.13 -5.54 -5.05
N PHE A 74 -3.85 -5.40 -5.43
CA PHE A 74 -3.10 -4.16 -5.21
C PHE A 74 -2.10 -3.90 -6.34
N PHE A 75 -1.69 -2.64 -6.43
CA PHE A 75 -0.70 -2.17 -7.39
C PHE A 75 0.42 -1.42 -6.67
N THR A 76 1.65 -1.62 -7.10
CA THR A 76 2.82 -0.96 -6.52
C THR A 76 3.30 0.18 -7.42
N ILE A 77 3.63 1.31 -6.82
CA ILE A 77 4.17 2.51 -7.50
C ILE A 77 5.49 2.87 -6.77
N PRO A 78 6.62 2.26 -7.18
CA PRO A 78 7.94 2.57 -6.61
C PRO A 78 8.28 4.04 -6.78
N THR A 79 8.73 4.68 -5.70
CA THR A 79 9.35 6.00 -5.75
C THR A 79 10.87 5.97 -5.58
N ILE A 80 11.45 4.78 -5.39
CA ILE A 80 12.89 4.54 -5.30
C ILE A 80 13.21 3.13 -5.83
N ALA A 81 14.30 3.01 -6.58
CA ALA A 81 14.79 1.75 -7.13
C ALA A 81 15.84 1.12 -6.21
N SER A 82 15.43 0.70 -5.00
CA SER A 82 16.36 0.15 -3.99
C SER A 82 16.13 -1.31 -3.64
N THR A 83 14.95 -1.86 -3.91
CA THR A 83 14.60 -3.26 -3.60
C THR A 83 13.69 -3.85 -4.67
N CYS A 84 13.51 -5.17 -4.64
CA CYS A 84 12.58 -5.91 -5.50
C CYS A 84 11.14 -5.95 -4.95
N ALA A 85 10.84 -5.22 -3.87
CA ALA A 85 9.54 -5.29 -3.18
C ALA A 85 8.36 -4.95 -4.10
N ALA A 86 8.58 -4.19 -5.18
CA ALA A 86 7.55 -3.86 -6.15
C ALA A 86 7.04 -5.09 -6.93
N THR A 87 7.88 -6.12 -7.11
CA THR A 87 7.61 -7.27 -7.99
C THR A 87 7.69 -8.62 -7.28
N SER A 88 8.32 -8.68 -6.09
CA SER A 88 8.43 -9.93 -5.33
C SER A 88 7.12 -10.31 -4.66
N GLU A 89 6.84 -11.61 -4.60
CA GLU A 89 5.71 -12.17 -3.84
C GLU A 89 5.96 -12.15 -2.31
N VAL A 90 7.23 -12.06 -1.90
CA VAL A 90 7.61 -11.97 -0.48
C VAL A 90 7.51 -10.55 0.06
N ALA A 91 7.21 -10.44 1.36
CA ALA A 91 7.18 -9.19 2.13
C ALA A 91 8.18 -9.26 3.30
N ALA A 92 9.01 -8.24 3.48
CA ALA A 92 9.86 -8.12 4.67
C ALA A 92 9.04 -7.55 5.85
N VAL A 93 8.76 -8.39 6.84
CA VAL A 93 7.97 -8.03 8.03
C VAL A 93 8.87 -7.99 9.26
N TYR A 94 8.73 -6.92 10.04
CA TYR A 94 9.52 -6.63 11.23
C TYR A 94 8.72 -6.92 12.52
N THR A 95 9.43 -7.08 13.63
CA THR A 95 8.83 -7.20 14.97
C THR A 95 8.80 -5.85 15.68
N ALA A 96 8.06 -5.75 16.79
CA ALA A 96 8.01 -4.53 17.61
C ALA A 96 9.35 -4.17 18.30
N GLU A 97 10.32 -5.08 18.26
CA GLU A 97 11.65 -4.95 18.89
C GLU A 97 12.73 -4.55 17.89
N HIS A 98 12.35 -4.21 16.65
CA HIS A 98 13.26 -3.65 15.66
C HIS A 98 13.57 -2.18 15.93
#